data_AF-A0AAX1UEE2-F1
#
_entry.id   AF-A0AAX1UEE2-F1
#
_cell.length_a   1.000
_cell.length_b   1.000
_cell.length_c   1.000
_cell.angle_alpha   90.00
_cell.angle_beta   90.00
_cell.angle_gamma   90.00
#
_symmetry.space_group_name_H-M   'P 1'
#
loop_
_entity.id
_entity.type
_entity.pdbx_description
1 polymer ?
#
loop_
_entity_poly.entity_id
_entity_poly.type
_entity_poly.pdbx_seq_one_letter_code
_entity_poly.pdbx_strand_id
1 'polypeptide(L)'
;MPHDRLPETEPPTEILGDFWEYPLAFGDTLSSHEWVPLHINRLLTSRFVARALAENRRADIGTALLLWCEAFRQDPAGTLPDDDLELARLAGYGADLESWRAAREGALYGWRETHISNQEEAPGNRRLGHVMIAGIARDMHRRKRGRDQARTEGSKAMARTRVRRKLVEIKCGRAAESPDVVNEIAEWLGQR
;
A
#
# COMPACT_ATOMS: atom_id res chain seq x y z
N MET A 1 3.31 -36.94 53.79
CA MET A 1 2.69 -36.16 52.70
C MET A 1 3.74 -35.96 51.62
N PRO A 2 3.58 -36.55 50.43
CA PRO A 2 4.49 -36.36 49.32
C PRO A 2 4.21 -34.99 48.67
N HIS A 3 5.25 -34.17 48.49
CA HIS A 3 5.16 -33.02 47.61
C HIS A 3 5.18 -33.52 46.17
N ASP A 4 4.04 -33.39 45.50
CA ASP A 4 3.90 -33.59 44.06
C ASP A 4 4.97 -32.76 43.32
N ARG A 5 5.81 -33.44 42.54
CA ARG A 5 6.56 -32.81 41.46
C ARG A 5 5.55 -32.36 40.43
N LEU A 6 5.44 -31.05 40.22
CA LEU A 6 4.89 -30.52 38.97
C LEU A 6 5.88 -30.85 37.84
N PRO A 7 5.48 -31.58 36.78
CA PRO A 7 6.27 -31.70 35.57
C PRO A 7 5.64 -30.79 34.53
N GLU A 8 6.15 -29.58 34.36
CA GLU A 8 5.78 -28.78 33.18
C GLU A 8 6.97 -27.89 32.84
N THR A 9 7.89 -28.47 32.08
CA THR A 9 8.76 -27.70 31.20
C THR A 9 7.83 -26.96 30.24
N GLU A 10 7.52 -25.69 30.52
CA GLU A 10 6.94 -24.81 29.51
C GLU A 10 7.79 -24.95 28.24
N PRO A 11 7.19 -25.27 27.08
CA PRO A 11 7.96 -25.32 25.85
C PRO A 11 8.59 -23.93 25.66
N PRO A 12 9.87 -23.84 25.27
CA PRO A 12 10.50 -22.55 25.05
C PRO A 12 9.63 -21.74 24.10
N THR A 13 9.32 -20.50 24.46
CA THR A 13 8.61 -19.57 23.59
C THR A 13 9.42 -19.43 22.30
N GLU A 14 9.01 -20.16 21.28
CA GLU A 14 9.62 -20.11 19.96
C GLU A 14 9.22 -18.76 19.38
N ILE A 15 10.17 -17.83 19.27
CA ILE A 15 9.95 -16.58 18.55
C ILE A 15 9.81 -16.96 17.08
N LEU A 16 8.56 -17.20 16.66
CA LEU A 16 8.15 -17.45 15.29
C LEU A 16 8.30 -16.16 14.48
N GLY A 17 9.55 -15.83 14.13
CA GLY A 17 9.90 -14.71 13.27
C GLY A 17 9.71 -13.32 13.89
N ASP A 18 10.42 -12.33 13.34
CA ASP A 18 10.19 -10.92 13.67
C ASP A 18 8.84 -10.48 13.07
N PHE A 19 7.78 -10.47 13.89
CA PHE A 19 6.48 -9.95 13.48
C PHE A 19 6.62 -8.48 13.05
N TRP A 20 6.27 -8.19 11.80
CA TRP A 20 6.22 -6.83 11.29
C TRP A 20 4.92 -6.57 10.55
N GLU A 21 4.08 -5.76 11.18
CA GLU A 21 2.86 -5.26 10.57
C GLU A 21 3.14 -4.14 9.57
N TYR A 22 2.63 -4.32 8.34
CA TYR A 22 2.72 -3.34 7.28
C TYR A 22 1.74 -2.18 7.55
N PRO A 23 2.11 -0.92 7.25
CA PRO A 23 1.29 0.24 7.64
C PRO A 23 0.01 0.46 6.81
N LEU A 24 -0.24 -0.38 5.79
CA LEU A 24 -1.38 -0.27 4.88
C LEU A 24 -2.10 -1.62 4.78
N ALA A 25 -3.42 -1.59 4.71
CA ALA A 25 -4.28 -2.77 4.56
C ALA A 25 -4.51 -3.09 3.08
N PHE A 26 -5.02 -4.28 2.77
CA PHE A 26 -5.57 -4.54 1.43
C PHE A 26 -6.71 -3.55 1.14
N GLY A 27 -6.73 -3.00 -0.08
CA GLY A 27 -7.56 -1.87 -0.51
C GLY A 27 -6.85 -0.51 -0.44
N ASP A 28 -5.78 -0.37 0.34
CA ASP A 28 -5.02 0.87 0.46
C ASP A 28 -4.01 1.04 -0.71
N THR A 29 -4.53 1.46 -1.86
CA THR A 29 -3.78 1.68 -3.11
C THR A 29 -3.41 3.15 -3.35
N LEU A 30 -2.48 3.41 -4.27
CA LEU A 30 -2.18 4.75 -4.78
C LEU A 30 -2.95 5.06 -6.07
N SER A 31 -3.24 6.35 -6.32
CA SER A 31 -4.04 6.79 -7.48
C SER A 31 -3.21 7.35 -8.64
N SER A 32 -2.02 7.87 -8.36
CA SER A 32 -1.06 8.31 -9.38
C SER A 32 0.28 7.63 -9.14
N HIS A 33 0.89 7.19 -10.23
CA HIS A 33 2.18 6.49 -10.25
C HIS A 33 3.23 7.27 -11.06
N GLU A 34 2.95 8.54 -11.37
CA GLU A 34 3.85 9.41 -12.14
C GLU A 34 5.04 9.91 -11.30
N TRP A 35 4.85 10.02 -9.98
CA TRP A 35 5.86 10.54 -9.07
C TRP A 35 5.91 9.77 -7.76
N VAL A 36 7.13 9.38 -7.37
CA VAL A 36 7.48 8.81 -6.06
C VAL A 36 8.84 9.39 -5.62
N PRO A 37 9.07 9.66 -4.32
CA PRO A 37 10.36 10.17 -3.85
C PRO A 37 11.43 9.06 -3.88
N LEU A 38 12.46 9.22 -4.71
CA LEU A 38 13.56 8.25 -4.81
C LEU A 38 14.57 8.34 -3.64
N HIS A 39 14.61 9.46 -2.92
CA HIS A 39 15.61 9.75 -1.88
C HIS A 39 17.05 9.49 -2.34
N ILE A 40 17.48 10.19 -3.39
CA ILE A 40 18.76 9.99 -4.11
C ILE A 40 19.96 9.85 -3.16
N ASN A 41 20.11 10.75 -2.18
CA ASN A 41 21.22 10.67 -1.22
C ASN A 41 21.21 9.34 -0.45
N ARG A 42 20.05 8.93 0.07
CA ARG A 42 19.91 7.67 0.82
C ARG A 42 20.19 6.46 -0.07
N LEU A 43 19.76 6.49 -1.34
CA LEU A 43 20.03 5.42 -2.30
C LEU A 43 21.54 5.31 -2.59
N LEU A 44 22.18 6.41 -3.00
CA LEU A 44 23.57 6.40 -3.43
C LEU A 44 24.56 6.12 -2.29
N THR A 45 24.21 6.44 -1.04
CA THR A 45 25.01 6.10 0.14
C THR A 45 24.56 4.82 0.85
N SER A 46 23.64 4.06 0.26
CA SER A 46 23.10 2.85 0.90
C SER A 46 24.10 1.69 0.90
N ARG A 47 23.99 0.82 1.91
CA ARG A 47 24.67 -0.48 1.92
C ARG A 47 24.27 -1.35 0.73
N PHE A 48 23.05 -1.19 0.23
CA PHE A 48 22.55 -1.88 -0.96
C PHE A 48 23.44 -1.59 -2.19
N VAL A 49 23.59 -0.31 -2.56
CA VAL A 49 24.42 0.09 -3.70
C VAL A 49 25.89 -0.28 -3.47
N ALA A 50 26.41 -0.04 -2.26
CA ALA A 50 27.79 -0.41 -1.93
C ALA A 50 28.05 -1.92 -2.10
N ARG A 51 27.14 -2.78 -1.63
CA ARG A 51 27.24 -4.25 -1.75
C ARG A 51 27.14 -4.70 -3.21
N ALA A 52 26.15 -4.19 -3.95
CA ALA A 52 25.96 -4.54 -5.36
C ALA A 52 27.20 -4.21 -6.21
N LEU A 53 27.87 -3.08 -5.93
CA LEU A 53 29.11 -2.72 -6.62
C LEU A 53 30.29 -3.61 -6.19
N ALA A 54 30.45 -3.88 -4.89
CA ALA A 54 31.54 -4.71 -4.37
C ALA A 54 31.47 -6.16 -4.87
N GLU A 55 30.28 -6.71 -5.05
CA GLU A 55 30.04 -8.08 -5.50
C GLU A 55 29.90 -8.21 -7.03
N ASN A 56 30.18 -7.13 -7.78
CA ASN A 56 30.00 -7.08 -9.24
C ASN A 56 28.57 -7.40 -9.73
N ARG A 57 27.57 -7.08 -8.90
CA ARG A 57 26.13 -7.26 -9.14
C ARG A 57 25.42 -5.94 -9.46
N ARG A 58 26.05 -5.08 -10.27
CA ARG A 58 25.50 -3.75 -10.60
C ARG A 58 24.11 -3.81 -11.27
N ALA A 59 23.83 -4.89 -12.01
CA ALA A 59 22.53 -5.11 -12.66
C ALA A 59 21.37 -5.17 -11.65
N ASP A 60 21.61 -5.71 -10.45
CA ASP A 60 20.59 -5.86 -9.40
C ASP A 60 20.03 -4.50 -8.94
N ILE A 61 20.80 -3.42 -9.09
CA ILE A 61 20.31 -2.06 -8.82
C ILE A 61 19.18 -1.68 -9.78
N GLY A 62 19.32 -1.99 -11.07
CA GLY A 62 18.28 -1.76 -12.06
C GLY A 62 17.04 -2.59 -11.79
N THR A 63 17.22 -3.88 -11.49
CA THR A 63 16.13 -4.80 -11.15
C THR A 63 15.40 -4.35 -9.89
N ALA A 64 16.11 -3.93 -8.85
CA ALA A 64 15.51 -3.40 -7.63
C ALA A 64 14.66 -2.16 -7.91
N LEU A 65 15.14 -1.22 -8.76
CA LEU A 65 14.37 -0.03 -9.12
C LEU A 65 13.07 -0.37 -9.87
N LEU A 66 13.08 -1.38 -10.75
CA LEU A 66 11.85 -1.88 -11.39
C LEU A 66 10.86 -2.39 -10.34
N LEU A 67 11.34 -3.24 -9.42
CA LEU A 67 10.53 -3.78 -8.34
C LEU A 67 10.01 -2.69 -7.38
N TRP A 68 10.78 -1.64 -7.11
CA TRP A 68 10.33 -0.51 -6.29
C TRP A 68 9.19 0.24 -6.98
N CYS A 69 9.30 0.49 -8.29
CA CYS A 69 8.24 1.10 -9.08
C CYS A 69 6.98 0.23 -9.11
N GLU A 70 7.13 -1.08 -9.32
CA GLU A 70 6.00 -2.01 -9.32
C GLU A 70 5.35 -2.12 -7.94
N ALA A 71 6.12 -2.07 -6.85
CA ALA A 71 5.59 -2.15 -5.50
C ALA A 71 4.56 -1.04 -5.21
N PHE A 72 4.79 0.19 -5.68
CA PHE A 72 3.83 1.29 -5.49
C PHE A 72 2.50 1.10 -6.23
N ARG A 73 2.47 0.21 -7.24
CA ARG A 73 1.28 -0.12 -8.03
C ARG A 73 0.49 -1.31 -7.46
N GLN A 74 1.02 -1.95 -6.41
CA GLN A 74 0.41 -3.12 -5.79
C GLN A 74 -0.71 -2.75 -4.80
N ASP A 75 -1.40 -3.78 -4.33
CA ASP A 75 -2.35 -3.74 -3.23
C ASP A 75 -1.91 -4.72 -2.12
N PRO A 76 -1.49 -4.25 -0.93
CA PRO A 76 -1.37 -2.85 -0.51
C PRO A 76 -0.21 -2.13 -1.20
N ALA A 77 -0.29 -0.80 -1.30
CA ALA A 77 0.76 -0.02 -1.94
C ALA A 77 2.13 -0.17 -1.24
N GLY A 78 3.19 -0.33 -2.03
CA GLY A 78 4.57 -0.45 -1.57
C GLY A 78 4.98 -1.86 -1.13
N THR A 79 4.11 -2.85 -1.32
CA THR A 79 4.43 -4.27 -1.09
C THR A 79 4.78 -4.98 -2.39
N LEU A 80 5.37 -6.17 -2.31
CA LEU A 80 5.53 -7.10 -3.44
C LEU A 80 4.93 -8.47 -3.09
N PRO A 81 4.48 -9.27 -4.08
CA PRO A 81 4.11 -10.66 -3.84
C PRO A 81 5.35 -11.48 -3.46
N ASP A 82 5.20 -12.44 -2.54
CA ASP A 82 6.23 -13.46 -2.27
C ASP A 82 6.00 -14.71 -3.15
N ASP A 83 6.11 -14.51 -4.46
CA ASP A 83 6.02 -15.54 -5.48
C ASP A 83 7.03 -15.26 -6.61
N ASP A 84 7.86 -16.25 -6.95
CA ASP A 84 8.93 -16.06 -7.92
C ASP A 84 8.42 -15.82 -9.35
N LEU A 85 7.28 -16.38 -9.73
CA LEU A 85 6.72 -16.19 -11.07
C LEU A 85 6.20 -14.76 -11.22
N GLU A 86 5.47 -14.27 -10.22
CA GLU A 86 5.02 -12.89 -10.20
C GLU A 86 6.20 -11.91 -10.14
N LEU A 87 7.16 -12.15 -9.25
CA LEU A 87 8.33 -11.30 -9.11
C LEU A 87 9.19 -11.25 -10.37
N ALA A 88 9.43 -12.37 -11.04
CA ALA A 88 10.15 -12.40 -12.32
C ALA A 88 9.45 -11.55 -13.39
N ARG A 89 8.10 -11.60 -13.43
CA ARG A 89 7.31 -10.77 -14.34
C ARG A 89 7.44 -9.28 -14.00
N LEU A 90 7.31 -8.90 -12.72
CA LEU A 90 7.43 -7.51 -12.25
C LEU A 90 8.85 -6.96 -12.45
N ALA A 91 9.86 -7.81 -12.31
CA ALA A 91 11.27 -7.47 -12.52
C ALA A 91 11.69 -7.41 -14.00
N GLY A 92 10.81 -7.77 -14.94
CA GLY A 92 11.08 -7.72 -16.38
C GLY A 92 11.80 -8.95 -16.97
N TYR A 93 11.92 -10.04 -16.20
CA TYR A 93 12.48 -11.32 -16.68
C TYR A 93 11.43 -12.18 -17.40
N GLY A 94 10.14 -11.95 -17.16
CA GLY A 94 9.06 -12.71 -17.79
C GLY A 94 9.11 -14.19 -17.38
N ALA A 95 9.30 -15.08 -18.35
CA ALA A 95 9.37 -16.53 -18.11
C ALA A 95 10.76 -17.04 -17.70
N ASP A 96 11.80 -16.18 -17.73
CA ASP A 96 13.17 -16.55 -17.35
C ASP A 96 13.35 -16.57 -15.82
N LEU A 97 12.84 -17.64 -15.20
CA LEU A 97 12.92 -17.85 -13.75
C LEU A 97 14.34 -18.15 -13.27
N GLU A 98 15.21 -18.68 -14.12
CA GLU A 98 16.60 -18.99 -13.76
C GLU A 98 17.38 -17.70 -13.52
N SER A 99 17.32 -16.77 -14.49
CA SER A 99 17.96 -15.47 -14.35
C SER A 99 17.34 -14.62 -13.24
N TRP A 100 16.01 -14.70 -13.04
CA TRP A 100 15.36 -14.06 -11.90
C TRP A 100 15.91 -14.58 -10.57
N ARG A 101 15.98 -15.90 -10.38
CA ARG A 101 16.48 -16.50 -9.13
C ARG A 101 17.91 -16.11 -8.83
N ALA A 102 18.76 -15.96 -9.85
CA ALA A 102 20.11 -15.46 -9.69
C ALA A 102 20.16 -13.99 -9.19
N ALA A 103 19.24 -13.14 -9.66
CA ALA A 103 19.17 -11.73 -9.27
C ALA A 103 18.37 -11.48 -7.97
N ARG A 104 17.49 -12.41 -7.57
CA ARG A 104 16.50 -12.25 -6.49
C ARG A 104 17.09 -11.72 -5.19
N GLU A 105 18.16 -12.32 -4.70
CA GLU A 105 18.76 -11.96 -3.41
C GLU A 105 19.27 -10.51 -3.40
N GLY A 106 19.88 -10.05 -4.49
CA GLY A 106 20.37 -8.68 -4.60
C GLY A 106 19.23 -7.68 -4.88
N ALA A 107 18.33 -8.01 -5.79
CA ALA A 107 17.20 -7.16 -6.15
C ALA A 107 16.21 -6.95 -4.98
N LEU A 108 16.07 -7.95 -4.11
CA LEU A 108 15.24 -7.89 -2.91
C LEU A 108 16.01 -7.51 -1.64
N TYR A 109 17.16 -6.83 -1.76
CA TYR A 109 17.89 -6.34 -0.59
C TYR A 109 16.99 -5.49 0.34
N GLY A 110 16.88 -5.90 1.60
CA GLY A 110 16.10 -5.20 2.62
C GLY A 110 14.58 -5.43 2.57
N TRP A 111 14.11 -6.27 1.64
CA TRP A 111 12.74 -6.77 1.65
C TRP A 111 12.62 -7.91 2.66
N ARG A 112 11.47 -7.99 3.34
CA ARG A 112 11.15 -9.05 4.29
C ARG A 112 9.66 -9.34 4.29
N GLU A 113 9.29 -10.53 4.73
CA GLU A 113 7.88 -10.88 4.96
C GLU A 113 7.23 -9.87 5.91
N THR A 114 5.96 -9.56 5.65
CA THR A 114 5.19 -8.60 6.44
C THR A 114 3.75 -9.08 6.62
N HIS A 115 3.18 -8.76 7.77
CA HIS A 115 1.78 -9.03 8.10
C HIS A 115 0.89 -7.88 7.64
N ILE A 116 -0.22 -8.18 6.96
CA ILE A 116 -1.23 -7.20 6.56
C ILE A 116 -2.45 -7.34 7.49
N SER A 117 -2.94 -6.25 8.08
CA SER A 117 -3.95 -6.30 9.16
C SER A 117 -5.28 -6.99 8.78
N ASN A 118 -5.62 -7.07 7.48
CA ASN A 118 -6.78 -7.79 6.95
C ASN A 118 -6.39 -8.95 6.01
N GLN A 119 -5.27 -9.63 6.28
CA GLN A 119 -4.78 -10.75 5.46
C GLN A 119 -5.80 -11.89 5.28
N GLU A 120 -6.70 -12.07 6.24
CA GLU A 120 -7.79 -13.06 6.21
C GLU A 120 -8.70 -12.89 4.98
N GLU A 121 -8.84 -11.66 4.48
CA GLU A 121 -9.62 -11.34 3.27
C GLU A 121 -8.90 -11.77 1.97
N ALA A 122 -7.59 -12.03 2.04
CA ALA A 122 -6.76 -12.48 0.93
C ALA A 122 -5.86 -13.68 1.32
N PRO A 123 -6.43 -14.87 1.60
CA PRO A 123 -5.66 -16.04 1.99
C PRO A 123 -4.62 -16.42 0.92
N GLY A 124 -3.39 -16.72 1.33
CA GLY A 124 -2.31 -17.14 0.44
C GLY A 124 -1.58 -16.00 -0.30
N ASN A 125 -2.05 -14.74 -0.19
CA ASN A 125 -1.38 -13.59 -0.78
C ASN A 125 -0.29 -13.06 0.18
N ARG A 126 0.80 -13.81 0.32
CA ARG A 126 1.95 -13.40 1.14
C ARG A 126 2.63 -12.18 0.53
N ARG A 127 2.97 -11.21 1.38
CA ARG A 127 3.56 -9.93 0.95
C ARG A 127 4.96 -9.76 1.53
N LEU A 128 5.82 -9.17 0.70
CA LEU A 128 7.10 -8.61 1.10
C LEU A 128 6.94 -7.10 1.28
N GLY A 129 7.54 -6.57 2.34
CA GLY A 129 7.66 -5.13 2.57
C GLY A 129 9.12 -4.69 2.67
N HIS A 130 9.37 -3.42 2.36
CA HIS A 130 10.65 -2.77 2.59
C HIS A 130 10.43 -1.49 3.40
N VAL A 131 11.13 -1.32 4.54
CA VAL A 131 10.84 -0.24 5.53
C VAL A 131 10.78 1.15 4.91
N MET A 132 11.72 1.47 4.00
CA MET A 132 11.74 2.78 3.32
C MET A 132 10.54 2.95 2.37
N ILE A 133 10.22 1.91 1.58
CA ILE A 133 9.11 1.94 0.62
C ILE A 133 7.78 2.02 1.37
N ALA A 134 7.63 1.28 2.47
CA ALA A 134 6.47 1.32 3.35
C ALA A 134 6.21 2.74 3.90
N GLY A 135 7.27 3.43 4.33
CA GLY A 135 7.18 4.82 4.80
C GLY A 135 6.69 5.77 3.71
N ILE A 136 7.22 5.64 2.49
CA ILE A 136 6.79 6.43 1.34
C ILE A 136 5.33 6.14 1.00
N ALA A 137 4.97 4.86 0.86
CA ALA A 137 3.63 4.43 0.49
C ALA A 137 2.60 4.92 1.50
N ARG A 138 2.86 4.77 2.80
CA ARG A 138 2.02 5.31 3.88
C ARG A 138 1.80 6.81 3.74
N ASP A 139 2.88 7.58 3.55
CA ASP A 139 2.79 9.03 3.48
C ASP A 139 2.07 9.49 2.20
N MET A 140 2.24 8.78 1.09
CA MET A 140 1.51 9.05 -0.16
C MET A 140 0.04 8.68 -0.03
N HIS A 141 -0.29 7.54 0.57
CA HIS A 141 -1.65 7.11 0.83
C HIS A 141 -2.39 8.11 1.73
N ARG A 142 -1.74 8.59 2.80
CA ARG A 142 -2.29 9.65 3.67
C ARG A 142 -2.66 10.92 2.89
N ARG A 143 -1.80 11.35 1.95
CA ARG A 143 -2.06 12.52 1.10
C ARG A 143 -3.19 12.26 0.10
N LYS A 144 -3.25 11.06 -0.50
CA LYS A 144 -4.35 10.63 -1.39
C LYS A 144 -5.68 10.68 -0.64
N ARG A 145 -5.78 10.03 0.53
CA ARG A 145 -6.98 10.03 1.38
C ARG A 145 -7.51 11.43 1.66
N GLY A 146 -6.63 12.38 1.99
CA GLY A 146 -7.01 13.78 2.20
C GLY A 146 -7.59 14.45 0.94
N ARG A 147 -6.99 14.21 -0.23
CA ARG A 147 -7.50 14.73 -1.51
C ARG A 147 -8.84 14.10 -1.90
N ASP A 148 -8.99 12.80 -1.72
CA ASP A 148 -10.21 12.07 -2.06
C ASP A 148 -11.38 12.50 -1.17
N GLN A 149 -11.12 12.72 0.12
CA GLN A 149 -12.07 13.30 1.06
C GLN A 149 -12.50 14.70 0.61
N ALA A 150 -11.54 15.59 0.35
CA ALA A 150 -11.82 16.96 -0.10
C ALA A 150 -12.60 16.99 -1.43
N ARG A 151 -12.28 16.08 -2.37
CA ARG A 151 -13.00 15.95 -3.64
C ARG A 151 -14.44 15.50 -3.43
N THR A 152 -14.65 14.52 -2.56
CA THR A 152 -15.98 14.00 -2.23
C THR A 152 -16.83 15.09 -1.57
N GLU A 153 -16.27 15.81 -0.61
CA GLU A 153 -16.93 16.94 0.06
C GLU A 153 -17.26 18.08 -0.91
N GLY A 154 -16.31 18.44 -1.79
CA GLY A 154 -16.51 19.44 -2.83
C GLY A 154 -17.61 19.04 -3.82
N SER A 155 -17.64 17.77 -4.23
CA SER A 155 -18.70 17.23 -5.10
C SER A 155 -20.07 17.33 -4.43
N LYS A 156 -20.18 16.92 -3.16
CA LYS A 156 -21.42 17.05 -2.37
C LYS A 156 -21.86 18.52 -2.24
N ALA A 157 -20.93 19.44 -1.99
CA ALA A 157 -21.21 20.87 -1.91
C ALA A 157 -21.71 21.46 -3.24
N MET A 158 -21.10 21.05 -4.35
CA MET A 158 -21.56 21.43 -5.69
C MET A 158 -22.95 20.86 -6.00
N ALA A 159 -23.25 19.62 -5.62
CA ALA A 159 -24.57 19.02 -5.77
C ALA A 159 -25.65 19.84 -5.04
N ARG A 160 -25.43 20.17 -3.76
CA ARG A 160 -26.32 21.05 -2.98
C ARG A 160 -26.52 22.42 -3.62
N THR A 161 -25.44 23.00 -4.15
CA THR A 161 -25.50 24.31 -4.84
C THR A 161 -26.35 24.25 -6.11
N ARG A 162 -26.23 23.17 -6.89
CA ARG A 162 -27.05 22.92 -8.09
C ARG A 162 -28.52 22.70 -7.72
N VAL A 163 -28.80 21.90 -6.69
CA VAL A 163 -30.17 21.67 -6.18
C VAL A 163 -30.81 22.97 -5.73
N ARG A 164 -30.14 23.76 -4.88
CA ARG A 164 -30.66 25.05 -4.41
C ARG A 164 -30.99 25.97 -5.57
N ARG A 165 -30.09 26.09 -6.55
CA ARG A 165 -30.32 26.90 -7.76
C ARG A 165 -31.56 26.44 -8.52
N LYS A 166 -31.74 25.13 -8.69
CA LYS A 166 -32.89 24.59 -9.42
C LYS A 166 -34.20 24.79 -8.66
N LEU A 167 -34.20 24.64 -7.34
CA LEU A 167 -35.37 24.89 -6.49
C LEU A 167 -35.85 26.35 -6.59
N VAL A 168 -34.92 27.31 -6.63
CA VAL A 168 -35.24 28.73 -6.87
C VAL A 168 -35.85 28.93 -8.26
N GLU A 169 -35.25 28.32 -9.30
CA GLU A 169 -35.72 28.42 -10.69
C GLU A 169 -37.16 27.91 -10.86
N ILE A 170 -37.51 26.80 -10.21
CA ILE A 170 -38.87 26.23 -10.25
C ILE A 170 -39.84 26.87 -9.24
N LYS A 171 -39.46 28.00 -8.63
CA LYS A 171 -40.26 28.77 -7.65
C LYS A 171 -40.55 28.02 -6.34
N CYS A 172 -39.75 27.04 -5.98
CA CYS A 172 -39.78 26.35 -4.69
C CYS A 172 -38.86 27.03 -3.66
N GLY A 173 -39.02 28.34 -3.43
CA GLY A 173 -38.13 29.15 -2.58
C GLY A 173 -38.00 28.62 -1.14
N ARG A 174 -39.12 28.25 -0.50
CA ARG A 174 -39.13 27.69 0.86
C ARG A 174 -38.32 26.38 0.99
N ALA A 175 -38.31 25.57 -0.06
CA ALA A 175 -37.49 24.35 -0.11
C ALA A 175 -36.01 24.67 -0.33
N ALA A 176 -35.69 25.72 -1.09
CA ALA A 176 -34.31 26.16 -1.33
C ALA A 176 -33.64 26.75 -0.08
N GLU A 177 -34.43 27.35 0.81
CA GLU A 177 -34.00 27.92 2.09
C GLU A 177 -33.76 26.87 3.17
N SER A 178 -34.42 25.71 3.09
CA SER A 178 -34.23 24.60 4.02
C SER A 178 -32.96 23.81 3.68
N PRO A 179 -31.92 23.81 4.55
CA PRO A 179 -30.71 23.02 4.33
C PRO A 179 -30.99 21.52 4.26
N ASP A 180 -31.93 21.04 5.07
CA ASP A 180 -32.28 19.62 5.17
C ASP A 180 -32.90 19.12 3.87
N VAL A 181 -33.86 19.86 3.31
CA VAL A 181 -34.50 19.53 2.03
C VAL A 181 -33.50 19.56 0.88
N VAL A 182 -32.58 20.54 0.86
CA VAL A 182 -31.52 20.62 -0.16
C VAL A 182 -30.56 19.44 -0.04
N ASN A 183 -30.23 19.01 1.18
CA ASN A 183 -29.37 17.85 1.42
C ASN A 183 -30.03 16.56 0.94
N GLU A 184 -31.28 16.30 1.35
CA GLU A 184 -32.02 15.10 0.95
C GLU A 184 -32.17 14.99 -0.57
N ILE A 185 -32.53 16.08 -1.25
CA ILE A 185 -32.66 16.08 -2.72
C ILE A 185 -31.29 15.86 -3.39
N ALA A 186 -30.21 16.47 -2.87
CA ALA A 186 -28.87 16.28 -3.41
C ALA A 186 -28.37 14.84 -3.23
N GLU A 187 -28.69 14.21 -2.11
CA GLU A 187 -28.38 12.80 -1.85
C GLU A 187 -29.21 11.88 -2.75
N TRP A 188 -30.52 12.11 -2.87
CA TRP A 188 -31.40 11.34 -3.74
C TRP A 188 -30.95 11.38 -5.21
N LEU A 189 -30.54 12.55 -5.71
CA LEU A 189 -30.02 12.70 -7.07
C LEU A 189 -28.65 12.03 -7.26
N GLY A 190 -27.87 11.83 -6.21
CA GLY A 190 -26.55 11.19 -6.27
C GLY A 190 -26.58 9.66 -6.26
N GLN A 191 -27.73 9.04 -5.94
CA GLN A 191 -27.92 7.58 -5.88
C GLN A 191 -28.41 6.97 -7.20
N ARG A 192 -28.57 7.79 -8.25
CA ARG A 192 -29.23 7.44 -9.51
C ARG A 192 -28.26 7.57 -10.67
#